data_AF-A0A086TIC8-F1
#
_entry.id   AF-A0A086TIC8-F1
#
_cell.length_a   1.000
_cell.length_b   1.000
_cell.length_c   1.000
_cell.angle_alpha   90.00
_cell.angle_beta   90.00
_cell.angle_gamma   90.00
#
_symmetry.space_group_name_H-M   'P 1'
#
loop_
_entity.id
_entity.type
_entity.pdbx_description
1 polymer ?
#
loop_
_entity_poly.entity_id
_entity_poly.type
_entity_poly.pdbx_seq_one_letter_code
_entity_poly.pdbx_strand_id
1 'polypeptide(L)'
;RWRQRLFWDPIRLNPEKLEDFHLAIRRQNAPCLSSFAFIDGTIRAVCHPIEGQERIYNGHKHVHAMKYQSVATPDGIIVHLSGPYAGNRHDSRLFEMSGLAPILWTHAKGDQNCQLTLYGDPAYTVSDIMQRPFHTAGISHEEKLYNEHMSK
;
A
#
# COMPACT_ATOMS: atom_id res chain seq x y z
N ARG A 1 6.65 -21.21 -8.57
CA ARG A 1 6.23 -21.69 -7.22
C ARG A 1 5.91 -20.55 -6.24
N TRP A 2 6.66 -19.43 -6.23
CA TRP A 2 6.48 -18.33 -5.24
C TRP A 2 5.50 -17.21 -5.64
N ARG A 3 5.24 -17.02 -6.94
CA ARG A 3 4.44 -15.90 -7.47
C ARG A 3 3.05 -15.77 -6.85
N GLN A 4 2.34 -16.87 -6.61
CA GLN A 4 1.00 -16.84 -6.01
C GLN A 4 1.04 -16.43 -4.52
N ARG A 5 2.06 -16.88 -3.77
CA ARG A 5 2.22 -16.53 -2.35
C ARG A 5 2.68 -15.10 -2.12
N LEU A 6 3.43 -14.55 -3.07
CA LEU A 6 3.82 -13.14 -3.10
C LEU A 6 2.70 -12.22 -3.60
N PHE A 7 1.56 -12.80 -4.00
CA PHE A 7 0.42 -12.04 -4.52
C PHE A 7 -0.68 -11.91 -3.47
N TRP A 8 -1.15 -13.04 -2.93
CA TRP A 8 -2.07 -13.12 -1.79
C TRP A 8 -2.08 -14.56 -1.27
N ASP A 9 -1.75 -14.77 0.00
CA ASP A 9 -1.78 -16.10 0.63
C ASP A 9 -3.07 -16.25 1.46
N PRO A 10 -4.13 -16.90 0.97
CA PRO A 10 -5.41 -17.00 1.67
C PRO A 10 -5.35 -17.88 2.94
N ILE A 11 -4.33 -18.73 3.08
CA ILE A 11 -4.16 -19.54 4.30
C ILE A 11 -3.68 -18.64 5.43
N ARG A 12 -2.71 -17.77 5.12
CA ARG A 12 -2.17 -16.78 6.05
C ARG A 12 -3.15 -15.63 6.29
N LEU A 13 -3.71 -15.08 5.21
CA LEU A 13 -4.59 -13.92 5.20
C LEU A 13 -6.06 -14.35 5.23
N ASN A 14 -6.40 -15.16 6.22
CA ASN A 14 -7.79 -15.51 6.50
C ASN A 14 -8.48 -14.40 7.31
N PRO A 15 -9.82 -14.36 7.36
CA PRO A 15 -10.56 -13.27 8.03
C PRO A 15 -10.17 -13.03 9.49
N GLU A 16 -9.95 -14.10 10.27
CA GLU A 16 -9.50 -14.01 11.66
C GLU A 16 -8.15 -13.31 11.76
N LYS A 17 -7.21 -13.64 10.86
CA LYS A 17 -5.89 -13.00 10.84
C LYS A 17 -5.93 -11.55 10.40
N LEU A 18 -6.80 -11.21 9.44
CA LEU A 18 -6.99 -9.83 9.00
C LEU A 18 -7.60 -8.97 10.12
N GLU A 19 -8.54 -9.54 10.89
CA GLU A 19 -9.10 -8.90 12.08
C GLU A 19 -8.03 -8.68 13.16
N ASP A 20 -7.19 -9.69 13.43
CA ASP A 20 -6.04 -9.54 14.35
C ASP A 20 -5.13 -8.37 13.97
N PHE A 21 -4.82 -8.23 12.67
CA PHE A 21 -3.99 -7.13 12.17
C PHE A 21 -4.70 -5.79 12.29
N HIS A 22 -5.99 -5.73 11.95
CA HIS A 22 -6.80 -4.55 12.16
C HIS A 22 -6.78 -4.09 13.63
N LEU A 23 -7.02 -5.02 14.56
CA LEU A 23 -7.00 -4.75 15.99
C LEU A 23 -5.59 -4.35 16.48
N ALA A 24 -4.54 -4.93 15.93
CA ALA A 24 -3.16 -4.55 16.25
C ALA A 24 -2.86 -3.10 15.85
N ILE A 25 -3.31 -2.66 14.66
CA ILE A 25 -3.20 -1.26 14.23
C ILE A 25 -4.00 -0.36 15.17
N ARG A 26 -5.25 -0.73 15.48
CA ARG A 26 -6.13 0.04 16.36
C ARG A 26 -5.57 0.21 17.77
N ARG A 27 -4.87 -0.80 18.31
CA ARG A 27 -4.21 -0.74 19.63
C ARG A 27 -3.10 0.31 19.72
N GLN A 28 -2.52 0.73 18.59
CA GLN A 28 -1.53 1.80 18.54
C GLN A 28 -2.14 3.21 18.59
N ASN A 29 -3.41 3.33 18.98
CA ASN A 29 -4.19 4.56 18.90
C ASN A 29 -4.24 5.14 17.48
N ALA A 30 -4.07 4.29 16.47
CA ALA A 30 -4.22 4.66 15.08
C ALA A 30 -5.69 5.04 14.83
N PRO A 31 -5.97 6.26 14.34
CA PRO A 31 -7.33 6.69 14.06
C PRO A 31 -7.94 6.00 12.81
N CYS A 32 -7.15 5.16 12.13
CA CYS A 32 -7.59 4.38 10.99
C CYS A 32 -8.45 3.18 11.41
N LEU A 33 -9.77 3.33 11.30
CA LEU A 33 -10.73 2.39 11.88
C LEU A 33 -10.92 1.08 11.11
N SER A 34 -10.38 0.92 9.90
CA SER A 34 -10.61 -0.30 9.10
C SER A 34 -9.36 -0.85 8.40
N SER A 35 -8.19 -0.25 8.60
CA SER A 35 -6.98 -0.75 7.94
C SER A 35 -6.41 -1.98 8.62
N PHE A 36 -5.90 -2.92 7.80
CA PHE A 36 -5.23 -4.14 8.28
C PHE A 36 -3.76 -4.23 7.84
N ALA A 37 -3.34 -3.44 6.85
CA ALA A 37 -2.00 -3.47 6.30
C ALA A 37 -1.66 -2.15 5.60
N PHE A 38 -0.38 -1.94 5.32
CA PHE A 38 0.16 -0.72 4.72
C PHE A 38 0.69 -1.01 3.32
N ILE A 39 0.39 -0.13 2.36
CA ILE A 39 0.89 -0.22 0.99
C ILE A 39 1.85 0.92 0.70
N ASP A 40 2.97 0.60 0.07
CA ASP A 40 3.97 1.62 -0.30
C ASP A 40 4.62 1.33 -1.66
N GLY A 41 4.99 2.40 -2.35
CA GLY A 41 5.74 2.40 -3.60
C GLY A 41 7.22 2.66 -3.37
N THR A 42 8.05 1.62 -3.40
CA THR A 42 9.50 1.75 -3.22
C THR A 42 10.24 1.95 -4.54
N ILE A 43 11.06 2.99 -4.60
CA ILE A 43 11.98 3.26 -5.71
C ILE A 43 13.32 2.54 -5.45
N ARG A 44 13.81 1.81 -6.46
CA ARG A 44 15.11 1.14 -6.46
C ARG A 44 15.96 1.67 -7.60
N ALA A 45 17.00 2.43 -7.25
CA ALA A 45 17.94 2.98 -8.22
C ALA A 45 18.66 1.88 -9.00
N VAL A 46 18.91 2.15 -10.27
CA VAL A 46 19.66 1.28 -11.18
C VAL A 46 20.74 2.09 -11.89
N CYS A 47 21.68 1.39 -12.53
CA CYS A 47 22.67 2.04 -13.38
C CYS A 47 21.98 2.79 -14.54
N HIS A 48 22.66 3.83 -15.04
CA HIS A 48 22.20 4.56 -16.21
C HIS A 48 22.17 3.63 -17.44
N PRO A 49 20.99 3.35 -18.01
CA PRO A 49 20.90 2.43 -19.14
C PRO A 49 21.33 3.14 -20.43
N ILE A 50 21.82 2.37 -21.41
CA ILE A 50 22.18 2.92 -22.73
C ILE A 50 20.90 3.29 -23.50
N GLU A 51 19.86 2.46 -23.40
CA GLU A 51 18.58 2.64 -24.09
C GLU A 51 17.42 2.81 -23.09
N GLY A 52 16.35 3.50 -23.50
CA GLY A 52 15.13 3.61 -22.71
C GLY A 52 15.26 4.40 -21.40
N GLN A 53 16.27 5.27 -21.30
CA GLN A 53 16.57 6.09 -20.12
C GLN A 53 15.35 6.86 -19.60
N GLU A 54 14.66 7.57 -20.50
CA GLU A 54 13.46 8.37 -20.20
C GLU A 54 12.35 7.58 -19.50
N ARG A 55 12.24 6.28 -19.78
CA ARG A 55 11.19 5.42 -19.24
C ARG A 55 11.46 5.07 -17.79
N ILE A 56 12.71 4.92 -17.41
CA ILE A 56 13.09 4.52 -16.04
C ILE A 56 13.61 5.69 -15.20
N TYR A 57 13.84 6.85 -15.81
CA TYR A 57 14.20 8.05 -15.09
C TYR A 57 13.04 8.53 -14.21
N ASN A 58 13.24 8.50 -12.89
CA ASN A 58 12.30 9.03 -11.92
C ASN A 58 12.61 10.52 -11.70
N GLY A 59 11.74 11.40 -12.22
CA GLY A 59 11.93 12.84 -12.10
C GLY A 59 11.87 13.36 -10.66
N HIS A 60 11.12 12.71 -9.76
CA HIS A 60 11.00 13.14 -8.37
C HIS A 60 12.28 12.88 -7.55
N LYS A 61 13.00 11.79 -7.84
CA LYS A 61 14.25 11.41 -7.16
C LYS A 61 15.50 11.70 -7.99
N HIS A 62 15.35 12.19 -9.22
CA HIS A 62 16.43 12.49 -10.16
C HIS A 62 17.40 11.31 -10.42
N VAL A 63 16.86 10.08 -10.45
CA VAL A 63 17.65 8.85 -10.66
C VAL A 63 16.98 7.92 -11.67
N HIS A 64 17.76 7.09 -12.34
CA HIS A 64 17.24 5.95 -13.10
C HIS A 64 16.84 4.88 -12.10
N ALA A 65 15.59 4.42 -12.14
CA ALA A 65 15.07 3.53 -11.14
C ALA A 65 13.98 2.60 -11.66
N MET A 66 13.88 1.45 -11.00
CA MET A 66 12.69 0.62 -11.02
C MET A 66 11.84 0.92 -9.80
N LYS A 67 10.53 0.79 -9.93
CA LYS A 67 9.60 0.95 -8.82
C LYS A 67 8.96 -0.39 -8.50
N TYR A 68 8.80 -0.67 -7.21
CA TYR A 68 8.10 -1.83 -6.68
C TYR A 68 6.98 -1.35 -5.78
N GLN A 69 5.92 -2.12 -5.69
CA GLN A 69 4.83 -1.88 -4.76
C GLN A 69 4.73 -3.06 -3.80
N SER A 70 4.67 -2.79 -2.51
CA SER A 70 4.54 -3.83 -1.50
C SER A 70 3.44 -3.53 -0.51
N VAL A 71 2.79 -4.58 -0.02
CA VAL A 71 1.88 -4.53 1.13
C VAL A 71 2.55 -5.22 2.31
N ALA A 72 2.70 -4.49 3.41
CA ALA A 72 3.26 -5.00 4.66
C ALA A 72 2.19 -5.08 5.75
N THR A 73 2.10 -6.22 6.42
CA THR A 73 1.23 -6.43 7.58
C THR A 73 1.90 -5.98 8.88
N PRO A 74 1.15 -5.76 9.98
CA PRO A 74 1.68 -5.30 11.27
C PRO A 74 2.78 -6.19 11.89
N ASP A 75 2.87 -7.45 11.49
CA ASP A 75 3.94 -8.37 11.90
C ASP A 75 5.23 -8.23 11.06
N GLY A 76 5.31 -7.22 10.19
CA GLY A 76 6.47 -6.90 9.37
C GLY A 76 6.61 -7.75 8.10
N ILE A 77 5.62 -8.58 7.78
CA ILE A 77 5.71 -9.49 6.63
C ILE A 77 5.11 -8.82 5.39
N ILE A 78 5.86 -8.90 4.28
CA ILE A 78 5.37 -8.46 2.97
C ILE A 78 4.46 -9.56 2.42
N VAL A 79 3.17 -9.25 2.29
CA VAL A 79 2.13 -10.19 1.86
C VAL A 79 1.72 -10.01 0.41
N HIS A 80 2.11 -8.88 -0.19
CA HIS A 80 2.01 -8.64 -1.62
C HIS A 80 3.26 -7.89 -2.10
N LEU A 81 3.84 -8.33 -3.21
CA LEU A 81 4.93 -7.63 -3.88
C LEU A 81 4.70 -7.62 -5.40
N SER A 82 4.67 -6.44 -5.99
CA SER A 82 4.50 -6.25 -7.43
C SER A 82 5.58 -5.36 -8.03
N GLY A 83 5.91 -5.65 -9.29
CA GLY A 83 7.01 -5.03 -10.04
C GLY A 83 8.03 -6.04 -10.54
N PRO A 84 9.17 -5.59 -11.09
CA PRO A 84 9.56 -4.19 -11.27
C PRO A 84 8.67 -3.44 -12.28
N TYR A 85 8.44 -2.17 -12.00
CA TYR A 85 7.81 -1.20 -12.91
C TYR A 85 8.79 -0.09 -13.27
N ALA A 86 8.51 0.59 -14.38
CA ALA A 86 9.23 1.81 -14.77
C ALA A 86 9.16 2.88 -13.66
N GLY A 87 10.32 3.44 -13.28
CA GLY A 87 10.46 4.35 -12.14
C GLY A 87 9.65 5.63 -12.24
N ASN A 88 9.27 6.06 -13.45
CA ASN A 88 8.50 7.28 -13.69
C ASN A 88 6.98 7.14 -13.43
N ARG A 89 6.50 5.95 -13.06
CA ARG A 89 5.07 5.69 -12.86
C ARG A 89 4.58 6.10 -11.46
N HIS A 90 3.35 6.61 -11.42
CA HIS A 90 2.65 6.97 -10.19
C HIS A 90 2.14 5.75 -9.43
N ASP A 91 2.06 5.84 -8.11
CA ASP A 91 1.74 4.70 -7.24
C ASP A 91 0.30 4.16 -7.43
N SER A 92 -0.69 5.04 -7.68
CA SER A 92 -2.03 4.59 -8.10
C SER A 92 -2.01 3.74 -9.36
N ARG A 93 -1.14 4.06 -10.33
CA ARG A 93 -1.03 3.28 -11.56
C ARG A 93 -0.38 1.93 -11.30
N LEU A 94 0.57 1.87 -10.36
CA LEU A 94 1.12 0.59 -9.91
C LEU A 94 0.05 -0.27 -9.24
N PHE A 95 -0.81 0.34 -8.41
CA PHE A 95 -1.91 -0.36 -7.76
C PHE A 95 -2.89 -0.97 -8.76
N GLU A 96 -3.31 -0.20 -9.77
CA GLU A 96 -4.14 -0.70 -10.87
C GLU A 96 -3.45 -1.86 -11.61
N MET A 97 -2.19 -1.66 -12.01
CA MET A 97 -1.40 -2.65 -12.75
C MET A 97 -1.08 -3.91 -11.93
N SER A 98 -1.11 -3.83 -10.60
CA SER A 98 -0.86 -4.98 -9.72
C SER A 98 -2.00 -6.00 -9.79
N GLY A 99 -3.22 -5.59 -10.13
CA GLY A 99 -4.40 -6.46 -10.05
C GLY A 99 -4.78 -6.85 -8.62
N LEU A 100 -4.29 -6.14 -7.60
CA LEU A 100 -4.58 -6.40 -6.20
C LEU A 100 -6.01 -5.99 -5.80
N ALA A 101 -6.59 -4.98 -6.45
CA ALA A 101 -7.89 -4.43 -6.08
C ALA A 101 -9.04 -5.46 -6.04
N PRO A 102 -9.23 -6.34 -7.06
CA PRO A 102 -10.26 -7.38 -6.99
C PRO A 102 -10.06 -8.36 -5.83
N ILE A 103 -8.81 -8.70 -5.51
CA ILE A 103 -8.50 -9.60 -4.39
C ILE A 103 -8.87 -8.96 -3.06
N LEU A 104 -8.54 -7.68 -2.86
CA LEU A 104 -8.91 -6.95 -1.63
C LEU A 104 -10.43 -6.84 -1.49
N TRP A 105 -11.14 -6.56 -2.58
CA TRP A 105 -12.59 -6.48 -2.57
C TRP A 105 -13.24 -7.80 -2.14
N THR A 106 -12.73 -8.92 -2.63
CA THR A 106 -13.28 -10.25 -2.35
C THR A 106 -12.83 -10.80 -0.99
N HIS A 107 -11.57 -10.59 -0.60
CA HIS A 107 -10.93 -11.33 0.49
C HIS A 107 -10.51 -10.47 1.69
N ALA A 108 -10.38 -9.16 1.56
CA ALA A 108 -10.01 -8.29 2.70
C ALA A 108 -11.24 -8.01 3.57
N LYS A 109 -11.73 -9.06 4.24
CA LYS A 109 -12.93 -9.02 5.09
C LYS A 109 -12.53 -9.38 6.52
N GLY A 110 -12.95 -8.54 7.47
CA GLY A 110 -12.79 -8.78 8.91
C GLY A 110 -14.00 -9.51 9.49
N ASP A 111 -14.22 -9.33 10.79
CA ASP A 111 -15.40 -9.86 11.47
C ASP A 111 -16.69 -9.34 10.82
N GLN A 112 -17.75 -10.15 10.89
CA GLN A 112 -19.07 -9.86 10.30
C GLN A 112 -19.03 -9.49 8.80
N ASN A 113 -17.98 -9.90 8.08
CA ASN A 113 -17.76 -9.58 6.66
C ASN A 113 -17.58 -8.07 6.40
N CYS A 114 -17.14 -7.29 7.39
CA CYS A 114 -16.80 -5.88 7.22
C CYS A 114 -15.59 -5.72 6.28
N GLN A 115 -15.67 -4.78 5.34
CA GLN A 115 -14.57 -4.49 4.42
C GLN A 115 -13.40 -3.84 5.17
N LEU A 116 -12.23 -4.46 5.09
CA LEU A 116 -10.98 -3.90 5.59
C LEU A 116 -10.23 -3.20 4.45
N THR A 117 -9.42 -2.20 4.81
CA THR A 117 -8.71 -1.34 3.86
C THR A 117 -7.20 -1.53 3.96
N LEU A 118 -6.49 -1.18 2.89
CA LEU A 118 -5.08 -0.85 2.98
C LEU A 118 -4.91 0.62 3.36
N TYR A 119 -3.85 0.95 4.08
CA TYR A 119 -3.43 2.33 4.29
C TYR A 119 -2.24 2.65 3.39
N GLY A 120 -2.43 3.58 2.46
CA GLY A 120 -1.40 4.03 1.52
C GLY A 120 -1.00 5.48 1.77
N ASP A 121 0.10 5.89 1.14
CA ASP A 121 0.52 7.30 1.13
C ASP A 121 -0.49 8.20 0.35
N PRO A 122 -0.31 9.53 0.38
CA PRO A 122 -1.19 10.45 -0.35
C PRO A 122 -1.25 10.24 -1.87
N ALA A 123 -0.30 9.51 -2.46
CA ALA A 123 -0.30 9.23 -3.89
C ALA A 123 -1.36 8.18 -4.28
N TYR A 124 -1.94 7.44 -3.33
CA TYR A 124 -3.06 6.53 -3.60
C TYR A 124 -4.41 7.25 -3.66
N THR A 125 -5.40 6.62 -4.31
CA THR A 125 -6.78 7.11 -4.36
C THR A 125 -7.62 6.45 -3.27
N VAL A 126 -8.42 7.23 -2.54
CA VAL A 126 -9.36 6.71 -1.52
C VAL A 126 -10.46 5.88 -2.18
N SER A 127 -10.78 4.74 -1.58
CA SER A 127 -11.87 3.84 -1.99
C SER A 127 -12.26 2.92 -0.82
N ASP A 128 -13.24 2.04 -1.00
CA ASP A 128 -13.64 1.09 0.05
C ASP A 128 -12.55 0.08 0.41
N ILE A 129 -11.47 -0.01 -0.38
CA ILE A 129 -10.31 -0.89 -0.13
C ILE A 129 -9.03 -0.11 0.20
N MET A 130 -9.06 1.22 0.18
CA MET A 130 -7.87 2.07 0.31
C MET A 130 -8.16 3.34 1.11
N GLN A 131 -7.45 3.51 2.22
CA GLN A 131 -7.38 4.72 3.02
C GLN A 131 -6.02 5.39 2.86
N ARG A 132 -5.94 6.70 3.12
CA ARG A 132 -4.71 7.49 3.03
C ARG A 132 -4.77 8.70 3.97
N PRO A 133 -3.64 9.35 4.29
CA PRO A 133 -3.62 10.61 5.03
C PRO A 133 -4.43 11.71 4.33
N PHE A 134 -4.95 12.66 5.12
CA PHE A 134 -5.56 13.88 4.58
C PHE A 134 -4.48 14.76 3.92
N HIS A 135 -4.67 15.18 2.67
CA HIS A 135 -3.64 15.91 1.90
C HIS A 135 -4.21 17.07 1.06
N THR A 136 -5.32 17.68 1.49
CA THR A 136 -5.94 18.80 0.77
C THR A 136 -5.35 20.13 1.23
N ALA A 137 -5.36 21.17 0.38
CA ALA A 137 -5.02 22.52 0.81
C ALA A 137 -6.03 22.98 1.89
N GLY A 138 -5.56 23.23 3.12
CA GLY A 138 -6.40 23.65 4.23
C GLY A 138 -6.86 22.55 5.18
N ILE A 139 -6.07 21.48 5.38
CA ILE A 139 -6.38 20.46 6.39
C ILE A 139 -6.61 21.06 7.77
N SER A 140 -7.68 20.62 8.43
CA SER A 140 -8.06 21.04 9.77
C SER A 140 -7.01 20.61 10.81
N HIS A 141 -7.08 21.19 12.01
CA HIS A 141 -6.19 20.76 13.10
C HIS A 141 -6.40 19.28 13.46
N GLU A 142 -7.65 18.80 13.44
CA GLU A 142 -7.99 17.41 13.70
C GLU A 142 -7.43 16.46 12.63
N GLU A 143 -7.47 16.85 11.36
CA GLU A 143 -6.89 16.07 10.25
C GLU A 143 -5.36 16.02 10.32
N LYS A 144 -4.71 17.08 10.82
CA LYS A 144 -3.27 17.06 11.09
C LYS A 144 -2.92 16.10 12.22
N LEU A 145 -3.65 16.16 13.34
CA LEU A 145 -3.49 15.23 14.45
C LEU A 145 -3.73 13.79 14.00
N TYR A 146 -4.71 13.55 13.13
CA TYR A 146 -4.95 12.25 12.52
C TYR A 146 -3.70 11.74 11.77
N ASN A 147 -3.15 12.56 10.87
CA ASN A 147 -1.97 12.19 10.08
C ASN A 147 -0.73 11.95 10.95
N GLU A 148 -0.55 12.76 12.00
CA GLU A 148 0.57 12.62 12.96
C GLU A 148 0.49 11.30 13.74
N HIS A 149 -0.71 10.87 14.15
CA HIS A 149 -0.88 9.57 14.80
C HIS A 149 -0.62 8.40 13.86
N MET A 150 -0.92 8.54 12.57
CA MET A 150 -0.70 7.50 11.57
C MET A 150 0.75 7.40 11.08
N SER A 151 1.59 8.38 11.39
CA SER A 151 3.00 8.44 10.95
C SER A 151 4.01 7.98 12.03
N LYS A 152 3.51 7.40 13.14
CA LYS A 152 4.31 6.90 14.28
C LYS A 152 4.41 5.39 14.26
#